data_AF-A0A4Q2UQZ9-F1
#
_entry.id   AF-A0A4Q2UQZ9-F1
#
_cell.length_a   1.000
_cell.length_b   1.000
_cell.length_c   1.000
_cell.angle_alpha   90.00
_cell.angle_beta   90.00
_cell.angle_gamma   90.00
#
_symmetry.space_group_name_H-M   'P 1'
#
loop_
_entity.id
_entity.type
_entity.pdbx_description
1 polymer ?
#
loop_
_entity_poly.entity_id
_entity_poly.type
_entity_poly.pdbx_seq_one_letter_code
_entity_poly.pdbx_strand_id
1 'polypeptide(L)'
;MSKPILISLFDQSGSWSNPYRNAGYDIIQIDLQLGTDVFSWDYSQIDRNQVVGILAAPPCTEFAALGAKWWKKKDPKLLAESIKLVDKTLEIICHFSQGQQFKFWVIENPVGRLDKCIPALKGKRLLSFQPCEFGDPYTKRTILWGHFSPWLVRNHRKPVMGSKMHRLYGGKSERTKRLRSITPSGFADAFFQANNPAKL
;
A
#
# COMPACT_ATOMS: atom_id res chain seq x y z
N MET A 1 29.15 -1.50 -4.82
CA MET A 1 28.12 -1.92 -3.85
C MET A 1 26.85 -2.20 -4.64
N SER A 2 26.10 -3.26 -4.33
CA SER A 2 24.80 -3.49 -4.95
C SER A 2 23.81 -2.41 -4.52
N LYS A 3 22.87 -2.04 -5.39
CA LYS A 3 21.87 -1.02 -5.10
C LYS A 3 20.85 -1.57 -4.08
N PRO A 4 20.36 -0.75 -3.14
CA PRO A 4 19.31 -1.17 -2.22
C PRO A 4 17.99 -1.43 -2.95
N ILE A 5 17.29 -2.49 -2.54
CA ILE A 5 16.05 -2.95 -3.18
C ILE A 5 14.83 -2.55 -2.37
N LEU A 6 13.84 -1.93 -3.00
CA LEU A 6 12.51 -1.71 -2.44
C LEU A 6 11.50 -2.59 -3.18
N ILE A 7 10.66 -3.29 -2.43
CA ILE A 7 9.56 -4.08 -3.00
C ILE A 7 8.26 -3.27 -2.91
N SER A 8 7.52 -3.16 -4.01
CA SER A 8 6.19 -2.51 -4.08
C SER A 8 5.15 -3.53 -4.52
N LEU A 9 4.30 -3.97 -3.58
CA LEU A 9 3.28 -5.00 -3.78
C LEU A 9 1.92 -4.37 -4.08
N PHE A 10 1.23 -4.91 -5.08
CA PHE A 10 -0.09 -4.46 -5.58
C PHE A 10 -0.08 -3.01 -6.06
N ASP A 11 1.06 -2.57 -6.61
CA ASP A 11 1.27 -1.22 -7.10
C ASP A 11 1.40 -1.21 -8.61
N GLN A 12 0.29 -1.39 -9.33
CA GLN A 12 0.26 -1.25 -10.78
C GLN A 12 0.85 0.10 -11.25
N SER A 13 0.61 1.18 -10.50
CA SER A 13 0.95 2.53 -10.93
C SER A 13 2.43 2.87 -10.78
N GLY A 14 3.13 2.24 -9.83
CA GLY A 14 4.46 2.63 -9.39
C GLY A 14 4.49 3.96 -8.63
N SER A 15 3.35 4.62 -8.42
CA SER A 15 3.33 6.00 -7.90
C SER A 15 3.84 6.10 -6.47
N TRP A 16 3.63 5.06 -5.65
CA TRP A 16 4.13 5.07 -4.27
C TRP A 16 5.65 4.84 -4.22
N SER A 17 6.16 3.98 -5.10
CA SER A 17 7.58 3.65 -5.18
C SER A 17 8.41 4.65 -6.00
N ASN A 18 7.77 5.53 -6.78
CA ASN A 18 8.43 6.48 -7.66
C ASN A 18 9.50 7.37 -6.97
N PRO A 19 9.28 7.92 -5.76
CA PRO A 19 10.31 8.72 -5.08
C PRO A 19 11.58 7.90 -4.75
N TYR A 20 11.43 6.61 -4.41
CA TYR A 20 12.56 5.71 -4.19
C TYR A 20 13.28 5.40 -5.52
N ARG A 21 12.53 5.19 -6.61
CA ARG A 21 13.12 5.01 -7.95
C ARG A 21 14.00 6.20 -8.33
N ASN A 22 13.49 7.42 -8.12
CA ASN A 22 14.22 8.67 -8.41
C ASN A 22 15.45 8.83 -7.52
N ALA A 23 15.43 8.27 -6.31
CA ALA A 23 16.58 8.26 -5.40
C ALA A 23 17.58 7.13 -5.69
N GLY A 24 17.39 6.33 -6.75
CA GLY A 24 18.34 5.33 -7.22
C GLY A 24 18.17 3.92 -6.63
N TYR A 25 17.05 3.65 -5.94
CA TYR A 25 16.70 2.31 -5.46
C TYR A 25 16.26 1.42 -6.62
N ASP A 26 16.61 0.14 -6.56
CA ASP A 26 16.04 -0.86 -7.47
C ASP A 26 14.65 -1.24 -6.96
N ILE A 27 13.63 -1.03 -7.80
CA ILE A 27 12.23 -1.26 -7.42
C ILE A 27 11.75 -2.57 -8.02
N ILE A 28 11.37 -3.51 -7.16
CA ILE A 28 10.66 -4.72 -7.56
C ILE A 28 9.16 -4.46 -7.38
N GLN A 29 8.49 -4.19 -8.50
CA GLN A 29 7.07 -3.82 -8.53
C GLN A 29 6.24 -5.04 -8.94
N ILE A 30 5.38 -5.50 -8.03
CA ILE A 30 4.58 -6.72 -8.18
C ILE A 30 3.11 -6.34 -8.26
N ASP A 31 2.46 -6.64 -9.38
CA ASP A 31 1.03 -6.46 -9.56
C ASP A 31 0.53 -7.41 -10.66
N LEU A 32 -0.67 -7.96 -10.47
CA LEU A 32 -1.27 -8.90 -11.42
C LEU A 32 -1.44 -8.26 -12.81
N GLN A 33 -1.76 -6.97 -12.89
CA GLN A 33 -1.93 -6.24 -14.15
C GLN A 33 -0.60 -5.92 -14.83
N LEU A 34 0.53 -6.09 -14.14
CA LEU A 34 1.88 -6.04 -14.71
C LEU A 34 2.40 -7.43 -15.10
N GLY A 35 1.58 -8.48 -14.92
CA GLY A 35 1.90 -9.85 -15.30
C GLY A 35 2.53 -10.68 -14.18
N THR A 36 2.54 -10.21 -12.93
CA THR A 36 3.09 -10.97 -11.80
C THR A 36 2.04 -11.20 -10.73
N ASP A 37 1.62 -12.45 -10.57
CA ASP A 37 0.80 -12.87 -9.44
C ASP A 37 1.70 -13.12 -8.22
N VAL A 38 1.37 -12.45 -7.11
CA VAL A 38 2.06 -12.53 -5.82
C VAL A 38 2.13 -13.97 -5.27
N PHE A 39 1.17 -14.84 -5.60
CA PHE A 39 1.20 -16.25 -5.17
C PHE A 39 2.22 -17.08 -5.96
N SER A 40 2.49 -16.71 -7.21
CA SER A 40 3.43 -17.42 -8.10
C SER A 40 4.84 -16.81 -8.13
N TRP A 41 5.00 -15.61 -7.56
CA TRP A 41 6.27 -14.90 -7.57
C TRP A 41 7.30 -15.59 -6.65
N ASP A 42 8.37 -16.12 -7.25
CA ASP A 42 9.50 -16.68 -6.51
C ASP A 42 10.43 -15.57 -6.00
N TYR A 43 10.08 -14.99 -4.86
CA TYR A 43 10.91 -14.00 -4.18
C TYR A 43 12.12 -14.60 -3.45
N SER A 44 12.25 -15.93 -3.38
CA SER A 44 13.39 -16.57 -2.67
C SER A 44 14.73 -16.36 -3.37
N GLN A 45 14.71 -16.00 -4.66
CA GLN A 45 15.89 -15.66 -5.45
C GLN A 45 16.49 -14.28 -5.09
N ILE A 46 15.77 -13.48 -4.31
CA ILE A 46 16.21 -12.13 -3.93
C ILE A 46 17.01 -12.23 -2.64
N ASP A 47 18.24 -11.71 -2.65
CA ASP A 47 19.02 -11.58 -1.42
C ASP A 47 18.30 -10.66 -0.45
N ARG A 48 17.70 -11.25 0.60
CA ARG A 48 16.98 -10.51 1.63
C ARG A 48 17.83 -9.44 2.32
N ASN A 49 19.16 -9.58 2.32
CA ASN A 49 20.04 -8.57 2.91
C ASN A 49 20.13 -7.29 2.07
N GLN A 50 19.63 -7.28 0.84
CA GLN A 50 19.59 -6.09 -0.02
C GLN A 50 18.25 -5.36 0.05
N VAL A 51 17.20 -6.01 0.57
CA VAL A 51 15.87 -5.42 0.67
C VAL A 51 15.81 -4.48 1.87
N VAL A 52 15.49 -3.22 1.61
CA VAL A 52 15.46 -2.17 2.63
C VAL A 52 14.07 -1.87 3.14
N GLY A 53 13.03 -2.20 2.37
CA GLY A 53 11.66 -2.06 2.82
C GLY A 53 10.61 -2.51 1.82
N ILE A 54 9.37 -2.58 2.30
CA ILE A 54 8.21 -3.06 1.54
C ILE A 54 7.08 -2.04 1.63
N LEU A 55 6.57 -1.63 0.47
CA LEU A 55 5.31 -0.92 0.31
C LEU A 55 4.26 -1.94 -0.17
N ALA A 56 3.08 -1.99 0.43
CA ALA A 56 2.02 -2.89 0.00
C ALA A 56 0.65 -2.19 0.01
N ALA A 57 -0.06 -2.25 -1.12
CA ALA A 57 -1.41 -1.69 -1.26
C ALA A 57 -2.43 -2.78 -1.66
N PRO A 58 -2.60 -3.85 -0.84
CA PRO A 58 -3.40 -5.01 -1.22
C PRO A 58 -4.85 -4.64 -1.55
N PRO A 59 -5.54 -5.44 -2.39
CA PRO A 59 -6.90 -5.16 -2.83
C PRO A 59 -7.86 -4.82 -1.68
N CYS A 60 -8.52 -3.66 -1.77
CA CYS A 60 -9.34 -3.11 -0.69
C CYS A 60 -10.84 -3.40 -0.77
N THR A 61 -11.32 -4.01 -1.88
CA THR A 61 -12.76 -4.10 -2.18
C THR A 61 -13.57 -4.80 -1.09
N GLU A 62 -12.98 -5.82 -0.45
CA GLU A 62 -13.62 -6.60 0.60
C GLU A 62 -13.44 -6.03 2.00
N PHE A 63 -12.55 -5.05 2.19
CA PHE A 63 -12.25 -4.45 3.48
C PHE A 63 -12.84 -3.06 3.66
N ALA A 64 -12.97 -2.26 2.59
CA ALA A 64 -13.36 -0.85 2.67
C ALA A 64 -14.77 -0.61 3.23
N ALA A 65 -14.89 0.33 4.16
CA ALA A 65 -16.14 0.69 4.85
C ALA A 65 -17.20 1.29 3.92
N LEU A 66 -16.80 1.90 2.79
CA LEU A 66 -17.76 2.37 1.77
C LEU A 66 -18.61 1.23 1.18
N GLY A 67 -18.10 0.00 1.24
CA GLY A 67 -18.84 -1.21 0.87
C GLY A 67 -19.65 -1.84 2.02
N ALA A 68 -19.64 -1.26 3.22
CA ALA A 68 -20.12 -1.93 4.43
C ALA A 68 -21.58 -2.35 4.39
N LYS A 69 -22.44 -1.49 3.82
CA LYS A 69 -23.87 -1.79 3.62
C LYS A 69 -24.13 -3.05 2.78
N TRP A 70 -23.14 -3.48 1.98
CA TRP A 70 -23.22 -4.64 1.11
C TRP A 70 -22.55 -5.88 1.68
N TRP A 71 -21.77 -5.79 2.78
CA TRP A 71 -20.96 -6.91 3.27
C TRP A 71 -21.76 -8.19 3.52
N LYS A 72 -22.99 -8.08 4.05
CA LYS A 72 -23.88 -9.24 4.28
C LYS A 72 -24.33 -9.95 3.00
N LYS A 73 -24.32 -9.24 1.86
CA LYS A 73 -24.76 -9.74 0.54
C LYS A 73 -23.58 -10.20 -0.33
N LYS A 74 -22.35 -9.94 0.10
CA LYS A 74 -21.16 -10.33 -0.66
C LYS A 74 -20.85 -11.80 -0.46
N ASP A 75 -20.30 -12.42 -1.49
CA ASP A 75 -19.82 -13.80 -1.42
C ASP A 75 -18.69 -13.90 -0.38
N PRO A 76 -18.84 -14.72 0.69
CA PRO A 76 -17.80 -14.95 1.68
C PRO A 76 -16.48 -15.44 1.08
N LYS A 77 -16.50 -16.14 -0.06
CA LYS A 77 -15.30 -16.61 -0.76
C LYS A 77 -14.41 -15.46 -1.19
N LEU A 78 -14.98 -14.35 -1.66
CA LEU A 78 -14.22 -13.16 -2.07
C LEU A 78 -13.46 -12.53 -0.90
N LEU A 79 -14.08 -12.53 0.29
CA LEU A 79 -13.40 -12.08 1.51
C LEU A 79 -12.26 -13.03 1.88
N ALA A 80 -12.48 -14.34 1.82
CA ALA A 80 -11.45 -15.33 2.10
C ALA A 80 -10.26 -15.22 1.12
N GLU A 81 -10.52 -15.00 -0.17
CA GLU A 81 -9.48 -14.73 -1.17
C GLU A 81 -8.72 -13.43 -0.89
N SER A 82 -9.44 -12.37 -0.50
CA SER A 82 -8.80 -11.10 -0.12
C SER A 82 -7.94 -11.24 1.13
N ILE A 83 -8.34 -12.09 2.09
CA ILE A 83 -7.54 -12.40 3.28
C ILE A 83 -6.25 -13.13 2.88
N LYS A 84 -6.33 -14.15 2.01
CA LYS A 84 -5.15 -14.88 1.52
C LYS A 84 -4.10 -13.97 0.89
N LEU A 85 -4.53 -12.94 0.14
CA LEU A 85 -3.61 -11.96 -0.44
C LEU A 85 -2.85 -11.16 0.63
N VAL A 86 -3.54 -10.77 1.71
CA VAL A 86 -2.90 -10.06 2.83
C VAL A 86 -2.02 -11.00 3.64
N ASP A 87 -2.42 -12.25 3.86
CA ASP A 87 -1.59 -13.25 4.52
C ASP A 87 -0.30 -13.51 3.72
N LYS A 88 -0.38 -13.63 2.39
CA LYS A 88 0.79 -13.74 1.52
C LYS A 88 1.67 -12.48 1.58
N THR A 89 1.07 -11.30 1.69
CA THR A 89 1.81 -10.05 1.90
C THR A 89 2.62 -10.10 3.19
N LEU A 90 2.01 -10.56 4.29
CA LEU A 90 2.66 -10.68 5.59
C LEU A 90 3.76 -11.76 5.60
N GLU A 91 3.56 -12.85 4.87
CA GLU A 91 4.58 -13.89 4.64
C GLU A 91 5.82 -13.32 3.96
N ILE A 92 5.63 -12.56 2.87
CA ILE A 92 6.72 -11.86 2.15
C ILE A 92 7.43 -10.87 3.07
N ILE A 93 6.68 -10.08 3.85
CA ILE A 93 7.24 -9.16 4.83
C ILE A 93 8.09 -9.90 5.87
N CYS A 94 7.57 -11.00 6.43
CA CYS A 94 8.27 -11.80 7.42
C CYS A 94 9.60 -12.37 6.88
N HIS A 95 9.60 -12.81 5.62
CA HIS A 95 10.81 -13.31 4.95
C HIS A 95 11.90 -12.22 4.86
N PHE A 96 11.55 -11.05 4.31
CA PHE A 96 12.52 -9.97 4.08
C PHE A 96 12.90 -9.22 5.35
N SER A 97 12.05 -9.19 6.37
CA SER A 97 12.37 -8.53 7.64
C SER A 97 13.50 -9.20 8.42
N GLN A 98 13.95 -10.38 8.01
CA GLN A 98 15.13 -11.04 8.56
C GLN A 98 16.45 -10.55 7.92
N GLY A 99 16.37 -9.71 6.89
CA GLY A 99 17.53 -9.16 6.20
C GLY A 99 18.20 -8.03 6.99
N GLN A 100 19.53 -7.96 6.93
CA GLN A 100 20.31 -6.98 7.70
C GLN A 100 20.02 -5.51 7.36
N GLN A 101 19.70 -5.21 6.10
CA GLN A 101 19.40 -3.84 5.66
C GLN A 101 17.92 -3.46 5.77
N PHE A 102 17.05 -4.36 6.23
CA PHE A 102 15.62 -4.12 6.27
C PHE A 102 15.27 -3.06 7.32
N LYS A 103 14.60 -1.98 6.90
CA LYS A 103 14.27 -0.84 7.75
C LYS A 103 12.79 -0.70 8.04
N PHE A 104 11.92 -0.97 7.06
CA PHE A 104 10.50 -0.70 7.23
C PHE A 104 9.60 -1.60 6.38
N TRP A 105 8.34 -1.70 6.80
CA TRP A 105 7.26 -2.19 5.96
C TRP A 105 5.98 -1.43 6.25
N VAL A 106 5.12 -1.33 5.24
CA VAL A 106 3.82 -0.68 5.36
C VAL A 106 2.78 -1.39 4.48
N ILE A 107 1.60 -1.58 5.05
CA ILE A 107 0.38 -1.98 4.35
C ILE A 107 -0.59 -0.79 4.35
N GLU A 108 -1.07 -0.41 3.18
CA GLU A 108 -2.10 0.61 2.96
C GLU A 108 -3.46 -0.02 2.68
N ASN A 109 -4.49 0.53 3.31
CA ASN A 109 -5.85 0.26 2.90
C ASN A 109 -6.78 1.42 3.29
N PRO A 110 -7.83 1.69 2.49
CA PRO A 110 -8.93 2.54 2.91
C PRO A 110 -9.51 2.14 4.26
N VAL A 111 -10.08 3.09 4.99
CA VAL A 111 -10.78 2.82 6.25
C VAL A 111 -11.82 1.70 6.08
N GLY A 112 -11.84 0.74 7.01
CA GLY A 112 -12.53 -0.53 6.76
C GLY A 112 -12.44 -1.52 7.92
N ARG A 113 -12.56 -2.81 7.56
CA ARG A 113 -12.50 -3.97 8.47
C ARG A 113 -11.21 -4.79 8.35
N LEU A 114 -10.17 -4.28 7.69
CA LEU A 114 -8.94 -5.03 7.43
C LEU A 114 -8.33 -5.60 8.71
N ASP A 115 -8.09 -4.76 9.71
CA ASP A 115 -7.51 -5.14 11.01
C ASP A 115 -8.42 -6.05 11.85
N LYS A 116 -9.73 -6.05 11.59
CA LYS A 116 -10.68 -7.01 12.18
C LYS A 116 -10.61 -8.38 11.52
N CYS A 117 -10.27 -8.43 10.23
CA CYS A 117 -10.15 -9.67 9.47
C CYS A 117 -8.74 -10.27 9.55
N ILE A 118 -7.72 -9.47 9.86
CA ILE A 118 -6.30 -9.88 9.88
C ILE A 118 -5.72 -9.64 11.28
N PRO A 119 -5.78 -10.63 12.19
CA PRO A 119 -5.31 -10.48 13.56
C PRO A 119 -3.85 -10.02 13.69
N ALA A 120 -2.99 -10.42 12.75
CA ALA A 120 -1.59 -10.03 12.68
C ALA A 120 -1.37 -8.51 12.57
N LEU A 121 -2.35 -7.74 12.11
CA LEU A 121 -2.28 -6.28 12.02
C LEU A 121 -2.75 -5.56 13.29
N LYS A 122 -3.33 -6.26 14.26
CA LYS A 122 -3.78 -5.67 15.52
C LYS A 122 -2.59 -5.01 16.24
N GLY A 123 -2.79 -3.76 16.68
CA GLY A 123 -1.75 -2.96 17.33
C GLY A 123 -0.68 -2.37 16.39
N LYS A 124 -0.76 -2.62 15.07
CA LYS A 124 0.23 -2.12 14.08
C LYS A 124 -0.24 -0.90 13.30
N ARG A 125 -1.41 -0.34 13.61
CA ARG A 125 -1.91 0.88 12.98
C ARG A 125 -1.10 2.07 13.49
N LEU A 126 -0.37 2.75 12.60
CA LEU A 126 0.49 3.88 12.97
C LEU A 126 0.01 5.23 12.44
N LEU A 127 -0.63 5.27 11.28
CA LEU A 127 -1.06 6.52 10.66
C LEU A 127 -2.40 6.33 9.93
N SER A 128 -3.22 7.39 9.91
CA SER A 128 -4.28 7.54 8.92
C SER A 128 -4.13 8.86 8.23
N PHE A 129 -4.45 8.90 6.95
CA PHE A 129 -4.36 10.12 6.16
C PHE A 129 -5.47 10.25 5.12
N GLN A 130 -5.52 11.43 4.52
CA GLN A 130 -6.27 11.74 3.31
C GLN A 130 -5.36 12.51 2.34
N PRO A 131 -5.57 12.38 1.01
CA PRO A 131 -4.71 13.00 0.00
C PRO A 131 -4.58 14.52 0.16
N CYS A 132 -5.64 15.20 0.60
CA CYS A 132 -5.62 16.64 0.87
C CYS A 132 -4.69 17.08 2.00
N GLU A 133 -4.20 16.17 2.83
CA GLU A 133 -3.18 16.47 3.83
C GLU A 133 -1.76 16.49 3.24
N PHE A 134 -1.61 16.04 1.98
CA PHE A 134 -0.34 15.89 1.28
C PHE A 134 -0.36 16.49 -0.15
N GLY A 135 -1.19 17.50 -0.41
CA GLY A 135 -1.13 18.27 -1.66
C GLY A 135 -2.21 17.96 -2.69
N ASP A 136 -2.98 16.88 -2.52
CA ASP A 136 -3.99 16.44 -3.49
C ASP A 136 -5.41 16.90 -3.09
N PRO A 137 -6.16 17.67 -3.91
CA PRO A 137 -7.36 18.38 -3.44
C PRO A 137 -8.63 17.50 -3.30
N TYR A 138 -8.51 16.25 -2.85
CA TYR A 138 -9.62 15.33 -2.61
C TYR A 138 -9.46 14.52 -1.32
N THR A 139 -10.57 13.96 -0.84
CA THR A 139 -10.62 13.11 0.35
C THR A 139 -10.70 11.64 -0.04
N LYS A 140 -9.87 10.82 0.59
CA LYS A 140 -9.92 9.35 0.55
C LYS A 140 -9.26 8.87 1.84
N ARG A 141 -10.05 8.65 2.88
CA ARG A 141 -9.48 8.27 4.18
C ARG A 141 -8.88 6.87 4.12
N THR A 142 -7.59 6.82 4.37
CA THR A 142 -6.73 5.65 4.30
C THR A 142 -6.03 5.44 5.64
N ILE A 143 -5.72 4.19 5.95
CA ILE A 143 -4.98 3.76 7.13
C ILE A 143 -3.71 3.04 6.68
N LEU A 144 -2.63 3.24 7.44
CA LEU A 144 -1.36 2.57 7.29
C LEU A 144 -1.06 1.71 8.52
N TRP A 145 -0.67 0.46 8.26
CA TRP A 145 -0.20 -0.48 9.27
C TRP A 145 1.24 -0.87 8.98
N GLY A 146 2.08 -1.05 10.00
CA GLY A 146 3.40 -1.60 9.80
C GLY A 146 4.44 -1.17 10.82
N HIS A 147 5.70 -1.20 10.39
CA HIS A 147 6.85 -0.66 11.10
C HIS A 147 7.52 0.34 10.16
N PHE A 148 7.23 1.62 10.37
CA PHE A 148 7.72 2.74 9.56
C PHE A 148 7.63 4.03 10.40
N SER A 149 8.30 5.10 9.99
CA SER A 149 8.20 6.43 10.59
C SER A 149 6.88 7.11 10.20
N PRO A 150 5.97 7.39 11.16
CA PRO A 150 4.69 8.05 10.88
C PRO A 150 4.80 9.58 10.78
N TRP A 151 6.01 10.13 10.93
CA TRP A 151 6.28 11.57 10.99
C TRP A 151 6.39 12.20 9.61
N LEU A 152 5.32 12.09 8.82
CA LEU A 152 5.26 12.63 7.46
C LEU A 152 5.00 14.14 7.49
N VAL A 153 5.77 14.89 6.69
CA VAL A 153 5.53 16.33 6.49
C VAL A 153 4.25 16.52 5.68
N ARG A 154 3.31 17.31 6.22
CA ARG A 154 2.00 17.55 5.61
C ARG A 154 1.99 18.82 4.77
N ASN A 155 1.28 18.79 3.65
CA ASN A 155 1.05 19.92 2.76
C ASN A 155 -0.47 20.06 2.51
N HIS A 156 -1.15 20.73 3.42
CA HIS A 156 -2.62 20.77 3.41
C HIS A 156 -3.17 21.56 2.22
N ARG A 157 -4.15 20.99 1.53
CA ARG A 157 -4.96 21.63 0.51
C ARG A 157 -6.43 21.53 0.87
N LYS A 158 -7.22 22.54 0.46
CA LYS A 158 -8.68 22.47 0.58
C LYS A 158 -9.19 21.32 -0.31
N PRO A 159 -10.05 20.42 0.19
CA PRO A 159 -10.55 19.28 -0.58
C PRO A 159 -11.68 19.68 -1.54
N VAL A 160 -11.40 20.57 -2.49
CA VAL A 160 -12.41 21.11 -3.44
C VAL A 160 -13.00 20.02 -4.35
N MET A 161 -12.31 18.90 -4.54
CA MET A 161 -12.85 17.74 -5.28
C MET A 161 -13.62 16.76 -4.39
N GLY A 162 -13.66 16.97 -3.06
CA GLY A 162 -14.38 16.15 -2.10
C GLY A 162 -14.09 14.65 -2.22
N SER A 163 -15.13 13.83 -2.12
CA SER A 163 -15.05 12.37 -2.36
C SER A 163 -14.97 12.05 -3.86
N LYS A 164 -13.92 12.54 -4.52
CA LYS A 164 -13.62 12.35 -5.95
C LYS A 164 -13.79 10.89 -6.38
N MET A 165 -13.30 9.97 -5.55
CA MET A 165 -13.36 8.53 -5.79
C MET A 165 -14.80 8.03 -5.92
N HIS A 166 -15.71 8.50 -5.09
CA HIS A 166 -17.12 8.12 -5.18
C HIS A 166 -17.83 8.81 -6.34
N ARG A 167 -17.56 10.10 -6.56
CA ARG A 167 -18.27 10.93 -7.55
C ARG A 167 -17.88 10.61 -8.99
N LEU A 168 -16.59 10.41 -9.26
CA LEU A 168 -16.06 10.26 -10.62
C LEU A 168 -15.68 8.81 -10.95
N TYR A 169 -15.36 8.01 -9.94
CA TYR A 169 -14.81 6.66 -10.12
C TYR A 169 -15.67 5.62 -9.37
N GLY A 170 -16.99 5.72 -9.54
CA GLY A 170 -17.92 4.67 -9.17
C GLY A 170 -17.89 3.47 -10.13
N GLY A 171 -18.45 2.34 -9.71
CA GLY A 171 -18.62 1.15 -10.54
C GLY A 171 -17.51 0.09 -10.40
N LYS A 172 -17.57 -0.93 -11.25
CA LYS A 172 -16.74 -2.15 -11.17
C LYS A 172 -15.73 -2.29 -12.33
N SER A 173 -15.62 -1.29 -13.21
CA SER A 173 -14.72 -1.37 -14.36
C SER A 173 -13.24 -1.41 -13.92
N GLU A 174 -12.38 -2.09 -14.68
CA GLU A 174 -10.94 -2.10 -14.41
C GLU A 174 -10.33 -0.70 -14.48
N ARG A 175 -10.79 0.14 -15.41
CA ARG A 175 -10.41 1.56 -15.50
C ARG A 175 -10.68 2.29 -14.18
N THR A 176 -11.89 2.13 -13.63
CA THR A 176 -12.28 2.73 -12.36
C THR A 176 -11.42 2.20 -11.21
N LYS A 177 -11.21 0.88 -11.15
CA LYS A 177 -10.39 0.24 -10.10
C LYS A 177 -8.95 0.72 -10.12
N ARG A 178 -8.37 0.91 -11.31
CA ARG A 178 -7.04 1.49 -11.50
C ARG A 178 -6.97 2.93 -11.04
N LEU A 179 -7.91 3.79 -11.45
CA LEU A 179 -7.87 5.21 -11.08
C LEU A 179 -8.02 5.45 -9.57
N ARG A 180 -8.73 4.57 -8.86
CA ARG A 180 -8.85 4.64 -7.40
C ARG A 180 -7.67 4.03 -6.64
N SER A 181 -6.85 3.19 -7.27
CA SER A 181 -5.69 2.54 -6.63
C SER A 181 -4.41 3.35 -6.76
N ILE A 182 -4.34 4.34 -7.65
CA ILE A 182 -3.18 5.23 -7.76
C ILE A 182 -2.95 5.94 -6.41
N THR A 183 -1.74 5.78 -5.88
CA THR A 183 -1.28 6.46 -4.69
C THR A 183 -1.08 7.96 -4.99
N PRO A 184 -1.57 8.88 -4.15
CA PRO A 184 -1.35 10.31 -4.37
C PRO A 184 0.14 10.66 -4.31
N SER A 185 0.64 11.42 -5.28
CA SER A 185 2.08 11.66 -5.43
C SER A 185 2.66 12.43 -4.24
N GLY A 186 1.94 13.43 -3.72
CA GLY A 186 2.43 14.19 -2.58
C GLY A 186 2.47 13.37 -1.28
N PHE A 187 1.59 12.36 -1.14
CA PHE A 187 1.72 11.39 -0.07
C PHE A 187 2.94 10.48 -0.27
N ALA A 188 3.17 10.00 -1.50
CA ALA A 188 4.33 9.16 -1.81
C ALA A 188 5.66 9.89 -1.48
N ASP A 189 5.78 11.16 -1.87
CA ASP A 189 6.93 12.01 -1.56
C ASP A 189 7.11 12.20 -0.04
N ALA A 190 6.02 12.53 0.68
CA ALA A 190 6.07 12.69 2.12
C ALA A 190 6.46 11.40 2.85
N PHE A 191 5.94 10.25 2.41
CA PHE A 191 6.27 8.95 2.96
C PHE A 191 7.76 8.62 2.74
N PHE A 192 8.27 8.85 1.52
CA PHE A 192 9.68 8.66 1.20
C PHE A 192 10.60 9.54 2.06
N GLN A 193 10.27 10.82 2.24
CA GLN A 193 11.13 11.71 3.04
C GLN A 193 11.25 11.26 4.50
N ALA A 194 10.17 10.69 5.06
CA ALA A 194 10.17 10.17 6.42
C ALA A 194 10.80 8.77 6.55
N ASN A 195 10.88 8.00 5.45
CA ASN A 195 11.23 6.57 5.48
C ASN A 195 12.37 6.19 4.53
N ASN A 196 13.13 7.15 4.01
CA ASN A 196 14.31 6.88 3.20
C ASN A 196 15.36 6.11 4.04
N PRO A 197 15.71 4.85 3.68
CA PRO A 197 16.67 4.04 4.42
C PRO A 197 18.05 4.67 4.60
N ALA A 198 18.48 5.57 3.70
CA ALA A 198 19.73 6.30 3.86
C ALA A 198 19.71 7.30 5.04
N LYS A 199 18.52 7.55 5.62
CA LYS A 199 18.29 8.45 6.76
C LYS A 199 17.82 7.71 8.03
N LEU A 200 17.69 6.38 7.99
CA LEU A 200 17.19 5.52 9.08
C LEU A 200 18.28 4.62 9.66
#